data_AF-A0A8S9KI11-F1
#
_entry.id   AF-A0A8S9KI11-F1
#
_cell.length_a   1.000
_cell.length_b   1.000
_cell.length_c   1.000
_cell.angle_alpha   90.00
_cell.angle_beta   90.00
_cell.angle_gamma   90.00
#
_symmetry.space_group_name_H-M   'P 1'
#
loop_
_entity.id
_entity.type
_entity.pdbx_description
1 polymer ?
#
loop_
_entity_poly.entity_id
_entity_poly.type
_entity_poly.pdbx_seq_one_letter_code
_entity_poly.pdbx_strand_id
1 'polypeptide(L)' 'MVGGTTHEESRSVALQNATNSGIRFILGGTAVLNSKRCLMDLEEAQRISRSGSHMV' A
#
# COMPACT_ATOMS: atom_id res chain seq x y z
N MET A 1 3.11 -2.14 -5.01
CA MET A 1 1.75 -1.61 -4.89
C MET A 1 1.77 -0.09 -4.99
N VAL A 2 0.97 0.43 -5.92
CA VAL A 2 0.68 1.86 -6.02
C VAL A 2 -0.16 2.24 -4.80
N GLY A 3 0.23 3.29 -4.10
CA GLY A 3 -0.38 3.70 -2.83
C GLY A 3 0.36 3.17 -1.59
N GLY A 4 1.25 2.20 -1.74
CA GLY A 4 2.08 1.64 -0.66
C GLY A 4 1.81 0.15 -0.44
N THR A 5 2.61 -0.46 0.43
CA THR A 5 2.50 -1.87 0.84
C THR A 5 2.51 -2.00 2.34
N THR A 6 1.99 -3.09 2.90
CA THR A 6 1.94 -3.33 4.34
C THR A 6 2.90 -4.42 4.80
N HIS A 7 3.15 -4.46 6.11
CA HIS A 7 3.93 -5.53 6.74
C HIS A 7 3.22 -6.89 6.65
N GLU A 8 1.89 -6.89 6.67
CA GLU A 8 1.09 -8.09 6.50
C GLU A 8 1.26 -8.69 5.10
N GLU A 9 1.21 -7.87 4.05
CA GLU A 9 1.49 -8.29 2.67
C GLU A 9 2.92 -8.83 2.55
N SER A 10 3.88 -8.17 3.21
CA SER A 10 5.29 -8.61 3.23
C SER A 10 5.43 -9.99 3.89
N ARG A 11 4.70 -10.25 4.98
CA ARG A 11 4.65 -11.56 5.64
C ARG A 11 4.07 -12.63 4.72
N SER A 12 3.00 -12.32 3.99
CA SER A 12 2.39 -13.23 3.02
C SER A 12 3.36 -13.59 1.89
N VAL A 13 4.09 -12.61 1.35
CA VAL A 13 5.11 -12.84 0.33
C VAL A 13 6.30 -13.64 0.86
N ALA A 14 6.76 -13.36 2.08
CA ALA A 14 7.81 -14.13 2.73
C ALA A 14 7.40 -15.59 2.94
N LEU A 15 6.17 -15.83 3.40
CA LEU A 15 5.62 -17.17 3.56
C LEU A 15 5.55 -17.90 2.21
N GLN A 16 5.02 -17.23 1.18
CA GLN A 16 4.91 -17.80 -0.17
C GLN A 16 6.28 -18.23 -0.73
N ASN A 17 7.31 -17.41 -0.51
CA ASN A 17 8.68 -17.73 -0.92
C ASN A 17 9.30 -18.88 -0.11
N ALA A 18 8.94 -19.02 1.17
CA ALA A 18 9.44 -20.09 2.01
C ALA A 18 8.76 -21.44 1.71
N THR A 19 7.48 -21.42 1.35
CA THR A 19 6.69 -22.64 1.11
C THR A 19 6.77 -23.16 -0.32
N ASN A 20 7.12 -22.32 -1.30
CA ASN A 20 7.14 -22.70 -2.71
C ASN A 20 8.55 -22.59 -3.30
N SER A 21 9.07 -23.72 -3.80
CA SER A 21 10.34 -23.76 -4.53
C SER A 21 10.13 -23.39 -6.01
N GLY A 22 11.14 -22.77 -6.62
CA GLY A 22 11.16 -22.45 -8.05
C GLY A 22 10.61 -21.08 -8.44
N ILE A 23 10.01 -20.33 -7.51
CA ILE A 23 9.51 -18.96 -7.74
C ILE A 23 9.94 -18.07 -6.57
N ARG A 24 10.35 -16.82 -6.88
CA ARG A 24 10.67 -15.80 -5.87
C ARG A 24 9.89 -14.53 -6.14
N PHE A 25 9.02 -14.17 -5.22
CA PHE A 25 8.27 -12.93 -5.21
C PHE A 25 9.03 -11.84 -4.47
N ILE A 26 9.06 -10.65 -5.05
CA ILE A 26 9.61 -9.46 -4.41
C ILE A 26 8.46 -8.46 -4.29
N LEU A 27 8.21 -8.00 -3.06
CA LEU A 27 7.20 -7.00 -2.78
C LEU A 27 7.83 -5.63 -2.64
N GLY A 28 7.29 -4.66 -3.35
CA GLY A 28 7.66 -3.25 -3.23
C GLY A 28 6.43 -2.36 -3.39
N GLY A 29 6.50 -1.15 -2.88
CA GLY A 29 5.45 -0.15 -3.00
C GLY A 29 6.03 1.26 -2.91
N THR A 30 5.20 2.27 -3.17
CA THR A 30 5.62 3.68 -3.06
C THR A 30 6.00 4.07 -1.63
N ALA A 31 5.44 3.37 -0.64
CA ALA A 31 5.78 3.48 0.77
C ALA A 31 5.46 2.15 1.48
N VAL A 32 6.01 1.94 2.68
CA VAL A 32 5.55 0.90 3.59
C VAL A 32 4.60 1.55 4.60
N LEU A 33 3.36 1.07 4.63
CA LEU A 33 2.27 1.66 5.38
C LEU A 33 2.04 0.96 6.71
N ASN A 34 1.62 1.78 7.67
CA ASN A 34 0.92 1.37 8.88
C ASN A 34 -0.46 2.05 8.91
N SER A 35 -1.32 1.67 9.85
CA SER A 35 -2.70 2.19 9.92
C SER A 35 -2.76 3.71 10.05
N LYS A 36 -1.87 4.32 10.84
CA LYS A 36 -1.83 5.78 11.01
C LYS A 36 -1.52 6.48 9.69
N ARG A 37 -0.47 6.04 8.99
CA ARG A 37 -0.05 6.64 7.72
C ARG A 37 -1.10 6.47 6.64
N CYS A 38 -1.70 5.28 6.56
CA CYS A 38 -2.77 4.98 5.61
C CYS A 38 -3.98 5.93 5.79
N LEU A 39 -4.42 6.15 7.03
CA LEU A 39 -5.54 7.07 7.30
C LEU A 39 -5.21 8.52 6.94
N MET A 40 -4.00 8.99 7.26
CA MET A 40 -3.56 10.34 6.88
C MET A 40 -3.55 10.54 5.36
N ASP A 41 -3.01 9.57 4.62
CA ASP A 41 -2.96 9.63 3.16
C ASP A 41 -4.38 9.57 2.56
N LEU A 42 -5.31 8.83 3.18
CA LEU A 42 -6.72 8.77 2.77
C LEU A 42 -7.46 10.08 3.02
N GLU A 43 -7.25 10.70 4.18
CA GLU A 43 -7.83 12.01 4.53
C GLU A 43 -7.33 13.10 3.57
N GLU A 44 -6.05 13.06 3.21
CA GLU A 44 -5.47 13.99 2.22
C GLU A 44 -6.06 13.77 0.83
N ALA A 45 -6.13 12.51 0.37
CA ALA A 45 -6.73 12.18 -0.92
C ALA A 45 -8.20 12.60 -1.00
N GLN A 46 -8.96 12.42 0.08
CA GLN A 46 -10.34 12.91 0.22
C GLN A 46 -10.42 14.43 0.14
N ARG A 47 -9.52 15.15 0.83
CA ARG A 47 -9.47 16.62 0.79
C ARG A 47 -9.24 17.12 -0.63
N ILE A 48 -8.24 16.56 -1.31
CA ILE A 48 -7.90 16.91 -2.71
C ILE A 48 -9.10 16.65 -3.62
N SER A 49 -9.73 15.48 -3.49
CA SER A 49 -10.91 15.10 -4.28
C SER A 49 -12.08 16.09 -4.10
N ARG A 50 -12.37 16.51 -2.86
CA ARG A 50 -13.44 17.47 -2.57
C ARG A 50 -13.12 18.88 -3.05
N SER A 51 -11.87 19.33 -2.94
CA SER A 51 -11.45 20.63 -3.48
C SER A 51 -11.53 20.69 -5.01
N GLY A 52 -11.34 19.56 -5.70
CA GLY A 52 -11.48 19.47 -7.15
C GLY A 52 -12.93 19.58 -7.64
N SER A 53 -13.93 19.30 -6.77
CA SER A 53 -15.35 19.39 -7.12
C SER A 53 -15.90 20.83 -7.13
N HIS A 54 -15.12 21.83 -6.70
CA HIS A 54 -15.56 23.23 -6.63
C HIS A 54 -15.09 24.09 -7.83
N MET A 55 -14.50 23.47 -8.85
CA MET A 55 -13.96 24.13 -10.04
C MET A 55 -14.65 23.72 -11.36
N VAL A 56 -15.95 23.40 -11.32
CA VAL A 56 -16.80 23.24 -12.51
C VAL A 56 -18.06 24.08 -12.41
#